data_AF-A0A952ST33-F1
#
_entry.id   AF-A0A952ST33-F1
#
_cell.length_a   1.000
_cell.length_b   1.000
_cell.length_c   1.000
_cell.angle_alpha   90.00
_cell.angle_beta   90.00
_cell.angle_gamma   90.00
#
_symmetry.space_group_name_H-M   'P 1'
#
loop_
_entity.id
_entity.type
_entity.pdbx_description
1 polymer ?
#
loop_
_entity_poly.entity_id
_entity_poly.type
_entity_poly.pdbx_seq_one_letter_code
_entity_poly.pdbx_strand_id
1 'polypeptide(L)'
;MPQTSSGYSDLHLQSWTAIINTGNNPTTITGSAGADTITAGSSVDTINNFVGADTVNGGAGSDRLDLTTTSTDLNNATDAQLVNVEEIRLTSTDGITLNLGNQSEAFTISGSAGADTITATNQADTISGGFGDDTINAGGGNDIGHGWQVSTTAASADSSMGRRHRHPGIGWEQLHRSGQCH
;
A
#
# COMPACT_ATOMS: atom_id res chain seq x y z
N MET A 1 -3.26 10.42 30.44
CA MET A 1 -2.11 9.57 30.84
C MET A 1 -1.78 8.73 29.62
N PRO A 2 -0.57 8.80 29.04
CA PRO A 2 -0.19 7.90 27.96
C PRO A 2 -0.22 6.45 28.45
N GLN A 3 -0.88 5.56 27.71
CA GLN A 3 -0.91 4.13 28.02
C GLN A 3 0.38 3.50 27.49
N THR A 4 1.26 3.03 28.37
CA THR A 4 2.42 2.23 27.99
C THR A 4 2.07 0.75 28.20
N SER A 5 1.77 0.03 27.13
CA SER A 5 1.45 -1.41 27.18
C SER A 5 2.55 -2.20 26.52
N SER A 6 3.49 -2.70 27.31
CA SER A 6 4.51 -3.64 26.86
C SER A 6 3.95 -5.07 26.96
N GLY A 7 4.13 -5.90 25.92
CA GLY A 7 3.91 -7.35 25.99
C GLY A 7 2.54 -7.88 25.53
N TYR A 8 1.71 -7.08 24.86
CA TYR A 8 0.47 -7.55 24.24
C TYR A 8 0.65 -7.72 22.74
N SER A 9 0.21 -8.85 22.19
CA SER A 9 0.23 -9.12 20.74
C SER A 9 -0.80 -8.31 19.94
N ASP A 10 -1.77 -7.71 20.64
CA ASP A 10 -2.82 -6.85 20.08
C ASP A 10 -3.01 -5.64 21.01
N LEU A 11 -2.81 -4.44 20.48
CA LEU A 11 -2.92 -3.19 21.20
C LEU A 11 -3.91 -2.24 20.54
N HIS A 12 -4.97 -1.88 21.28
CA HIS A 12 -5.99 -0.92 20.85
C HIS A 12 -6.02 0.30 21.78
N LEU A 13 -5.82 1.50 21.22
CA LEU A 13 -5.72 2.74 21.99
C LEU A 13 -7.07 3.44 22.18
N GLN A 14 -7.41 3.78 23.42
CA GLN A 14 -8.67 4.46 23.79
C GLN A 14 -8.52 5.95 24.16
N SER A 15 -7.36 6.58 23.89
CA SER A 15 -7.10 7.99 24.25
C SER A 15 -6.56 8.81 23.08
N TRP A 16 -6.96 10.08 23.00
CA TRP A 16 -6.67 11.04 21.90
C TRP A 16 -5.16 11.29 21.62
N THR A 17 -4.27 10.89 22.52
CA THR A 17 -2.81 10.87 22.31
C THR A 17 -2.23 9.67 23.07
N ALA A 18 -1.52 8.79 22.39
CA ALA A 18 -0.85 7.65 22.98
C ALA A 18 0.61 7.53 22.51
N ILE A 19 1.46 6.98 23.38
CA ILE A 19 2.85 6.60 23.06
C ILE A 19 2.95 5.08 23.21
N ILE A 20 3.22 4.37 22.12
CA ILE A 20 3.38 2.91 22.11
C ILE A 20 4.85 2.53 21.98
N ASN A 21 5.30 1.54 22.75
CA ASN A 21 6.57 0.83 22.55
C ASN A 21 6.36 -0.67 22.82
N THR A 22 6.37 -1.51 21.77
CA THR A 22 6.01 -2.94 21.91
C THR A 22 7.21 -3.85 22.19
N GLY A 23 8.44 -3.36 21.98
CA GLY A 23 9.67 -4.07 22.32
C GLY A 23 10.15 -4.99 21.20
N ASN A 24 10.25 -6.30 21.48
CA ASN A 24 10.87 -7.29 20.56
C ASN A 24 9.89 -8.38 20.10
N ASN A 25 8.58 -8.21 20.33
CA ASN A 25 7.57 -9.21 19.99
C ASN A 25 6.72 -8.71 18.83
N PRO A 26 6.46 -9.54 17.80
CA PRO A 26 5.54 -9.22 16.74
C PRO A 26 4.20 -8.75 17.30
N THR A 27 3.83 -7.50 17.01
CA THR A 27 2.66 -6.85 17.59
C THR A 27 1.74 -6.32 16.51
N THR A 28 0.44 -6.52 16.70
CA THR A 28 -0.59 -5.83 15.94
C THR A 28 -1.04 -4.60 16.72
N ILE A 29 -0.96 -3.43 16.11
CA ILE A 29 -1.17 -2.13 16.74
C ILE A 29 -2.29 -1.42 16.01
N THR A 30 -3.31 -0.97 16.73
CA THR A 30 -4.35 -0.09 16.18
C THR A 30 -4.33 1.23 16.94
N GLY A 31 -4.05 2.32 16.23
CA GLY A 31 -4.15 3.68 16.73
C GLY A 31 -5.57 4.04 17.19
N SER A 32 -5.67 5.16 17.92
CA SER A 32 -6.96 5.83 18.14
C SER A 32 -7.32 6.69 16.92
N ALA A 33 -8.37 7.50 17.00
CA ALA A 33 -8.63 8.55 15.98
C ALA A 33 -7.85 9.86 16.27
N GLY A 34 -6.99 9.83 17.29
CA GLY A 34 -6.22 10.97 17.76
C GLY A 34 -4.91 11.14 17.01
N ALA A 35 -4.02 11.96 17.56
CA ALA A 35 -2.64 12.03 17.05
C ALA A 35 -1.78 11.13 17.94
N ASP A 36 -1.44 9.95 17.44
CA ASP A 36 -0.67 8.96 18.19
C ASP A 36 0.80 8.93 17.78
N THR A 37 1.67 8.60 18.73
CA THR A 37 3.09 8.33 18.48
C THR A 37 3.35 6.85 18.70
N ILE A 38 3.55 6.12 17.63
CA ILE A 38 3.70 4.66 17.62
C ILE A 38 5.15 4.31 17.34
N THR A 39 5.76 3.54 18.24
CA THR A 39 7.05 2.86 18.00
C THR A 39 6.81 1.37 18.13
N ALA A 40 6.87 0.63 17.01
CA ALA A 40 6.48 -0.77 17.00
C ALA A 40 7.57 -1.61 17.66
N GLY A 41 8.83 -1.56 17.24
CA GLY A 41 9.91 -2.23 17.98
C GLY A 41 11.00 -2.79 17.10
N SER A 42 11.48 -3.99 17.42
CA SER A 42 12.52 -4.70 16.65
C SER A 42 12.04 -6.00 15.98
N SER A 43 10.74 -6.23 16.00
CA SER A 43 10.07 -7.40 15.44
C SER A 43 9.29 -7.04 14.18
N VAL A 44 8.78 -8.04 13.46
CA VAL A 44 7.83 -7.82 12.36
C VAL A 44 6.49 -7.42 12.96
N ASP A 45 6.16 -6.14 12.87
CA ASP A 45 4.95 -5.58 13.47
C ASP A 45 3.90 -5.24 12.38
N THR A 46 2.65 -5.17 12.80
CA THR A 46 1.52 -4.78 11.96
C THR A 46 0.85 -3.58 12.58
N ILE A 47 0.77 -2.48 11.84
CA ILE A 47 0.02 -1.30 12.20
C ILE A 47 -1.28 -1.34 11.41
N ASN A 48 -2.42 -1.19 12.09
CA ASN A 48 -3.74 -1.22 11.51
C ASN A 48 -4.29 0.20 11.41
N ASN A 49 -4.53 0.61 10.18
CA ASN A 49 -5.01 1.92 9.81
C ASN A 49 -4.03 3.03 10.24
N PHE A 50 -4.34 4.25 9.84
CA PHE A 50 -3.56 5.45 10.13
C PHE A 50 -4.57 6.58 10.22
N VAL A 51 -5.28 6.67 11.34
CA VAL A 51 -6.48 7.51 11.47
C VAL A 51 -6.18 8.60 12.48
N GLY A 52 -6.20 9.84 12.01
CA GLY A 52 -5.65 10.97 12.74
C GLY A 52 -4.19 11.24 12.37
N ALA A 53 -3.66 12.34 12.89
CA ALA A 53 -2.32 12.82 12.56
C ALA A 53 -1.24 12.03 13.30
N ASP A 54 -1.13 10.75 12.97
CA ASP A 54 -0.22 9.81 13.61
C ASP A 54 1.23 10.03 13.18
N THR A 55 2.15 9.58 14.04
CA THR A 55 3.57 9.40 13.77
C THR A 55 3.91 7.95 14.09
N VAL A 56 4.29 7.18 13.08
CA VAL A 56 4.59 5.76 13.15
C VAL A 56 6.04 5.51 12.82
N ASN A 57 6.70 4.76 13.69
CA ASN A 57 8.01 4.18 13.48
C ASN A 57 7.89 2.66 13.66
N GLY A 58 7.99 1.88 12.58
CA GLY A 58 7.96 0.40 12.68
C GLY A 58 9.17 -0.11 13.45
N GLY A 59 10.35 0.35 13.06
CA GLY A 59 11.59 0.17 13.79
C GLY A 59 12.49 -0.82 13.07
N ALA A 60 12.94 -1.88 13.73
CA ALA A 60 13.64 -2.96 13.04
C ALA A 60 12.67 -4.11 12.81
N GLY A 61 12.85 -4.84 11.72
CA GLY A 61 11.86 -5.83 11.30
C GLY A 61 11.48 -5.57 9.86
N SER A 62 10.47 -6.27 9.38
CA SER A 62 9.77 -5.92 8.15
C SER A 62 8.37 -5.55 8.58
N ASP A 63 8.13 -4.25 8.72
CA ASP A 63 6.91 -3.75 9.33
C ASP A 63 5.86 -3.44 8.28
N ARG A 64 4.60 -3.63 8.65
CA ARG A 64 3.47 -3.57 7.71
C ARG A 64 2.37 -2.65 8.20
N LEU A 65 1.89 -1.77 7.33
CA LEU A 65 0.70 -0.96 7.55
C LEU A 65 -0.49 -1.51 6.75
N ASP A 66 -1.54 -1.89 7.44
CA ASP A 66 -2.81 -2.33 6.85
C ASP A 66 -3.81 -1.19 6.74
N LEU A 67 -4.42 -1.05 5.57
CA LEU A 67 -5.56 -0.15 5.36
C LEU A 67 -6.80 -0.93 4.97
N THR A 68 -7.86 -0.75 5.77
CA THR A 68 -9.19 -1.28 5.46
C THR A 68 -10.06 -0.27 4.71
N THR A 69 -9.71 1.02 4.77
CA THR A 69 -10.37 2.12 4.08
C THR A 69 -9.33 3.18 3.66
N THR A 70 -9.73 4.14 2.82
CA THR A 70 -8.90 5.31 2.51
C THR A 70 -8.58 6.09 3.77
N SER A 71 -7.29 6.33 4.03
CA SER A 71 -6.82 7.23 5.09
C SER A 71 -6.43 8.57 4.50
N THR A 72 -7.16 9.63 4.87
CA THR A 72 -6.78 11.00 4.51
C THR A 72 -5.50 11.45 5.20
N ASP A 73 -5.22 10.92 6.37
CA ASP A 73 -4.07 11.32 7.16
C ASP A 73 -2.78 10.69 6.61
N LEU A 74 -2.81 9.42 6.23
CA LEU A 74 -1.68 8.78 5.55
C LEU A 74 -1.39 9.45 4.21
N ASN A 75 -2.43 9.74 3.43
CA ASN A 75 -2.28 10.38 2.11
C ASN A 75 -1.68 11.79 2.18
N ASN A 76 -1.68 12.41 3.36
CA ASN A 76 -1.08 13.71 3.65
C ASN A 76 0.12 13.60 4.62
N ALA A 77 0.51 12.40 5.03
CA ALA A 77 1.59 12.20 5.97
C ALA A 77 2.89 12.76 5.38
N THR A 78 3.66 13.42 6.23
CA THR A 78 5.04 13.78 5.92
C THR A 78 5.95 12.56 6.04
N ASP A 79 7.12 12.62 5.42
CA ASP A 79 8.17 11.59 5.55
C ASP A 79 8.48 11.25 7.02
N ALA A 80 8.49 12.24 7.90
CA ALA A 80 8.76 12.04 9.32
C ALA A 80 7.64 11.32 10.09
N GLN A 81 6.45 11.17 9.50
CA GLN A 81 5.29 10.54 10.14
C GLN A 81 5.15 9.05 9.87
N LEU A 82 5.84 8.50 8.88
CA LEU A 82 5.84 7.07 8.60
C LEU A 82 7.26 6.65 8.24
N VAL A 83 7.99 6.16 9.24
CA VAL A 83 9.38 5.75 9.09
C VAL A 83 9.56 4.29 9.43
N ASN A 84 10.53 3.64 8.78
CA ASN A 84 10.85 2.22 8.99
C ASN A 84 9.60 1.32 8.89
N VAL A 85 8.82 1.49 7.83
CA VAL A 85 7.73 0.60 7.45
C VAL A 85 8.00 0.17 6.02
N GLU A 86 7.98 -1.14 5.76
CA GLU A 86 8.41 -1.70 4.48
C GLU A 86 7.23 -2.15 3.61
N GLU A 87 6.10 -2.50 4.22
CA GLU A 87 4.94 -3.05 3.51
C GLU A 87 3.67 -2.23 3.75
N ILE A 88 2.94 -1.93 2.68
CA ILE A 88 1.58 -1.39 2.74
C ILE A 88 0.62 -2.41 2.13
N ARG A 89 -0.43 -2.80 2.88
CA ARG A 89 -1.43 -3.74 2.39
C ARG A 89 -2.85 -3.19 2.52
N LEU A 90 -3.57 -3.23 1.40
CA LEU A 90 -4.93 -2.74 1.26
C LEU A 90 -5.89 -3.94 1.28
N THR A 91 -6.98 -3.86 2.03
CA THR A 91 -7.91 -5.00 2.21
C THR A 91 -9.38 -4.66 1.97
N SER A 92 -9.67 -3.54 1.31
CA SER A 92 -11.04 -3.13 0.96
C SER A 92 -11.63 -3.95 -0.20
N THR A 93 -12.96 -3.99 -0.28
CA THR A 93 -13.69 -4.48 -1.47
C THR A 93 -14.16 -3.35 -2.39
N ASP A 94 -14.20 -2.12 -1.89
CA ASP A 94 -14.71 -0.95 -2.63
C ASP A 94 -13.59 -0.20 -3.35
N GLY A 95 -12.34 -0.38 -2.91
CA GLY A 95 -11.16 0.33 -3.37
C GLY A 95 -10.65 1.33 -2.32
N ILE A 96 -9.35 1.64 -2.39
CA ILE A 96 -8.64 2.56 -1.51
C ILE A 96 -7.81 3.53 -2.35
N THR A 97 -7.86 4.81 -1.97
CA THR A 97 -6.90 5.81 -2.44
C THR A 97 -5.70 5.84 -1.49
N LEU A 98 -4.53 5.49 -2.00
CA LEU A 98 -3.24 5.52 -1.30
C LEU A 98 -2.30 6.51 -2.00
N ASN A 99 -1.69 7.40 -1.23
CA ASN A 99 -0.67 8.33 -1.71
C ASN A 99 0.53 8.33 -0.77
N LEU A 100 1.65 7.79 -1.25
CA LEU A 100 2.94 7.76 -0.55
C LEU A 100 3.97 8.72 -1.17
N GLY A 101 3.56 9.62 -2.06
CA GLY A 101 4.49 10.49 -2.80
C GLY A 101 5.33 11.45 -1.94
N ASN A 102 5.00 11.59 -0.65
CA ASN A 102 5.76 12.37 0.33
C ASN A 102 6.80 11.54 1.11
N GLN A 103 6.81 10.21 0.95
CA GLN A 103 7.69 9.30 1.68
C GLN A 103 8.99 9.06 0.90
N SER A 104 10.07 8.71 1.61
CA SER A 104 11.41 8.51 1.04
C SER A 104 11.92 7.07 1.13
N GLU A 105 11.17 6.20 1.79
CA GLU A 105 11.35 4.76 1.82
C GLU A 105 10.88 4.09 0.51
N ALA A 106 11.41 2.91 0.23
CA ALA A 106 10.84 2.03 -0.79
C ALA A 106 9.83 1.08 -0.13
N PHE A 107 8.71 0.82 -0.79
CA PHE A 107 7.64 0.00 -0.26
C PHE A 107 7.35 -1.23 -1.12
N THR A 108 6.93 -2.30 -0.43
CA THR A 108 6.13 -3.36 -1.03
C THR A 108 4.65 -3.02 -0.82
N ILE A 109 3.93 -2.78 -1.90
CA ILE A 109 2.52 -2.36 -1.89
C ILE A 109 1.66 -3.48 -2.45
N SER A 110 0.71 -3.95 -1.65
CA SER A 110 -0.32 -4.89 -2.05
C SER A 110 -1.69 -4.22 -2.04
N GLY A 111 -2.25 -4.01 -3.22
CA GLY A 111 -3.62 -3.54 -3.41
C GLY A 111 -4.67 -4.58 -3.00
N SER A 112 -5.91 -4.13 -3.03
CA SER A 112 -7.09 -4.77 -2.46
C SER A 112 -7.87 -5.56 -3.52
N ALA A 113 -9.15 -5.85 -3.25
CA ALA A 113 -10.03 -6.47 -4.24
C ALA A 113 -10.93 -5.46 -4.96
N GLY A 114 -10.94 -4.21 -4.50
CA GLY A 114 -11.70 -3.12 -5.12
C GLY A 114 -10.84 -2.29 -6.06
N ALA A 115 -11.44 -1.30 -6.73
CA ALA A 115 -10.73 -0.42 -7.66
C ALA A 115 -9.86 0.59 -6.89
N ASP A 116 -8.56 0.31 -6.79
CA ASP A 116 -7.64 1.14 -6.01
C ASP A 116 -7.05 2.31 -6.82
N THR A 117 -6.69 3.39 -6.14
CA THR A 117 -5.86 4.47 -6.69
C THR A 117 -4.59 4.57 -5.88
N ILE A 118 -3.47 4.13 -6.44
CA ILE A 118 -2.19 4.03 -5.74
C ILE A 118 -1.20 5.02 -6.37
N THR A 119 -0.67 5.93 -5.58
CA THR A 119 0.54 6.70 -5.88
C THR A 119 1.64 6.23 -4.94
N ALA A 120 2.67 5.59 -5.49
CA ALA A 120 3.83 5.11 -4.76
C ALA A 120 4.88 6.24 -4.58
N THR A 121 6.13 5.89 -4.32
CA THR A 121 7.19 6.84 -3.94
C THR A 121 8.02 7.25 -5.16
N ASN A 122 9.18 7.87 -4.93
CA ASN A 122 10.19 8.06 -5.99
C ASN A 122 11.33 7.03 -5.91
N GLN A 123 11.18 6.03 -5.05
CA GLN A 123 12.15 4.97 -4.82
C GLN A 123 11.76 3.71 -5.60
N ALA A 124 12.61 2.69 -5.61
CA ALA A 124 12.30 1.44 -6.30
C ALA A 124 11.25 0.63 -5.53
N ASP A 125 9.98 0.72 -5.95
CA ASP A 125 8.86 0.10 -5.27
C ASP A 125 8.49 -1.27 -5.89
N THR A 126 7.86 -2.13 -5.10
CA THR A 126 7.22 -3.36 -5.60
C THR A 126 5.72 -3.25 -5.41
N ILE A 127 4.94 -3.31 -6.49
CA ILE A 127 3.52 -2.95 -6.48
C ILE A 127 2.67 -4.04 -7.14
N SER A 128 1.68 -4.53 -6.41
CA SER A 128 0.57 -5.34 -6.94
C SER A 128 -0.73 -4.57 -6.79
N GLY A 129 -1.48 -4.38 -7.89
CA GLY A 129 -2.80 -3.71 -7.84
C GLY A 129 -3.88 -4.52 -7.11
N GLY A 130 -3.74 -5.86 -7.12
CA GLY A 130 -4.76 -6.73 -6.56
C GLY A 130 -5.83 -7.09 -7.60
N PHE A 131 -7.07 -7.28 -7.16
CA PHE A 131 -8.21 -7.40 -8.06
C PHE A 131 -8.91 -6.05 -8.18
N GLY A 132 -9.62 -5.84 -9.29
CA GLY A 132 -10.29 -4.56 -9.55
C GLY A 132 -9.67 -3.85 -10.75
N ASP A 133 -10.26 -2.72 -11.10
CA ASP A 133 -9.75 -1.83 -12.14
C ASP A 133 -8.92 -0.73 -11.47
N ASP A 134 -7.63 -1.01 -11.25
CA ASP A 134 -6.74 -0.15 -10.47
C ASP A 134 -6.09 0.97 -11.30
N THR A 135 -5.90 2.12 -10.67
CA THR A 135 -5.08 3.22 -11.19
C THR A 135 -3.79 3.32 -10.38
N ILE A 136 -2.67 2.96 -10.99
CA ILE A 136 -1.36 2.94 -10.32
C ILE A 136 -0.42 3.95 -10.98
N ASN A 137 0.08 4.88 -10.17
CA ASN A 137 1.25 5.69 -10.45
C ASN A 137 2.39 5.16 -9.58
N ALA A 138 3.34 4.45 -10.20
CA ALA A 138 4.51 3.91 -9.50
C ALA A 138 5.52 5.00 -9.10
N GLY A 139 5.38 6.22 -9.64
CA GLY A 139 6.28 7.34 -9.35
C GLY A 139 7.63 7.21 -10.06
N GLY A 140 8.69 7.69 -9.42
CA GLY A 140 10.06 7.52 -9.89
C GLY A 140 10.68 6.24 -9.34
N GLY A 141 11.87 5.86 -9.82
CA GLY A 141 12.52 4.63 -9.38
C GLY A 141 12.49 3.53 -10.43
N ASN A 142 13.05 2.37 -10.09
CA ASN A 142 13.00 1.16 -10.92
C ASN A 142 11.99 0.20 -10.31
N ASP A 143 10.73 0.35 -10.69
CA ASP A 143 9.62 -0.32 -10.02
C ASP A 143 9.34 -1.72 -10.58
N ILE A 144 8.82 -2.59 -9.72
CA ILE A 144 8.38 -3.94 -10.08
C ILE A 144 6.87 -4.03 -9.95
N GLY A 145 6.18 -4.31 -11.05
CA GLY A 145 4.73 -4.44 -11.10
C GLY A 145 4.22 -5.87 -11.32
N HIS A 146 3.25 -6.32 -10.52
CA HIS A 146 2.52 -7.58 -10.74
C HIS A 146 1.01 -7.31 -10.91
N GLY A 147 0.36 -7.97 -11.88
CA GLY A 147 -1.12 -7.89 -12.06
C GLY A 147 -1.65 -6.65 -12.81
N TRP A 148 -0.77 -5.87 -13.45
CA TRP A 148 -1.06 -4.58 -14.05
C TRP A 148 -2.09 -4.63 -15.20
N GLN A 149 -3.29 -4.07 -14.98
CA GLN A 149 -4.12 -3.50 -16.06
C GLN A 149 -3.97 -1.99 -16.06
N VAL A 150 -2.77 -1.47 -16.31
CA VAL A 150 -2.50 -0.04 -16.03
C VAL A 150 -2.79 0.85 -17.24
N SER A 151 -3.65 1.86 -17.01
CA SER A 151 -3.62 3.12 -17.74
C SER A 151 -2.55 4.02 -17.10
N THR A 152 -1.27 3.85 -17.49
CA THR A 152 -0.14 4.55 -16.88
C THR A 152 -0.07 5.98 -17.40
N THR A 153 0.04 6.98 -16.52
CA THR A 153 0.56 8.30 -16.90
C THR A 153 1.92 8.50 -16.23
N ALA A 154 2.98 8.16 -16.99
CA ALA A 154 4.41 8.51 -16.83
C ALA A 154 5.28 7.81 -15.74
N ALA A 155 6.16 6.90 -16.18
CA ALA A 155 7.60 6.88 -15.90
C ALA A 155 8.31 5.97 -16.93
N SER A 156 9.60 6.22 -17.20
CA SER A 156 10.38 5.74 -18.35
C SER A 156 10.31 4.23 -18.61
N ALA A 157 10.15 3.87 -19.88
CA ALA A 157 10.19 2.49 -20.37
C ALA A 157 11.48 1.76 -19.97
N ASP A 158 11.40 0.82 -19.03
CA ASP A 158 12.21 -0.40 -19.09
C ASP A 158 11.45 -1.46 -19.91
N SER A 159 12.04 -1.84 -21.03
CA SER A 159 11.52 -2.75 -22.03
C SER A 159 11.47 -4.23 -21.61
N SER A 160 11.52 -4.55 -20.31
CA SER A 160 11.70 -5.93 -19.83
C SER A 160 10.45 -6.67 -19.37
N MET A 161 9.30 -6.01 -19.12
CA MET A 161 8.09 -6.71 -18.68
C MET A 161 7.18 -7.11 -19.84
N GLY A 162 7.48 -8.29 -20.38
CA GLY A 162 6.72 -8.97 -21.38
C GLY A 162 5.40 -9.58 -20.87
N ARG A 163 4.50 -9.70 -21.85
CA ARG A 163 3.29 -10.55 -21.93
C ARG A 163 2.01 -10.01 -21.27
N ARG A 164 1.26 -9.32 -22.13
CA ARG A 164 -0.22 -9.27 -22.11
C ARG A 164 -0.79 -10.66 -21.85
N HIS A 165 -1.47 -10.84 -20.72
CA HIS A 165 -2.36 -11.98 -20.53
C HIS A 165 -3.65 -11.72 -21.33
N ARG A 166 -3.65 -12.08 -22.62
CA ARG A 166 -4.89 -12.13 -23.40
C ARG A 166 -5.68 -13.35 -22.95
N HIS A 167 -6.75 -13.14 -22.19
CA HIS A 167 -7.75 -14.16 -21.93
C HIS A 167 -8.50 -14.46 -23.25
N PRO A 168 -8.63 -15.73 -23.68
CA PRO A 168 -9.38 -16.06 -24.89
C PRO A 168 -10.86 -16.29 -24.54
N GLY A 169 -11.74 -15.69 -25.34
CA GLY A 169 -13.10 -16.21 -25.51
C GLY A 169 -14.23 -15.35 -24.95
N ILE A 170 -14.62 -14.32 -25.69
CA ILE A 170 -16.04 -14.05 -25.98
C ILE A 170 -16.13 -13.55 -27.42
N GLY A 171 -17.00 -14.20 -28.20
CA GLY A 171 -17.02 -14.16 -29.66
C GLY A 171 -17.49 -12.83 -30.25
N TRP A 172 -16.96 -12.53 -31.43
CA TRP A 172 -17.60 -11.63 -32.37
C TRP A 172 -17.90 -12.40 -33.65
N GLU A 173 -19.20 -12.48 -33.88
CA GLU A 173 -19.88 -13.00 -35.06
C GLU A 173 -19.69 -12.03 -36.26
N GLN A 174 -19.67 -12.60 -37.47
CA GLN A 174 -19.62 -11.96 -38.81
C GLN A 174 -18.30 -11.26 -39.19
N LEU A 175 -17.64 -11.52 -40.34
CA LEU A 175 -18.14 -11.90 -41.66
C LEU A 175 -16.98 -12.55 -42.45
N HIS A 176 -17.09 -13.82 -42.87
CA HIS A 176 -16.18 -14.42 -43.86
C HIS A 176 -16.86 -14.50 -45.23
N ARG A 177 -16.24 -13.84 -46.22
CA ARG A 177 -16.11 -14.16 -47.66
C ARG A 177 -15.71 -12.83 -48.34
N SER A 178 -14.74 -12.69 -49.22
CA SER A 178 -13.84 -13.60 -49.94
C SER A 178 -13.02 -12.71 -50.90
N GLY A 179 -11.77 -13.09 -51.24
CA GLY A 179 -11.04 -12.56 -52.40
C GLY A 179 -9.68 -11.96 -52.02
N GLN A 180 -8.65 -12.78 -51.86
CA GLN A 180 -7.66 -13.15 -52.89
C GLN A 180 -6.72 -12.01 -53.30
N CYS A 181 -5.47 -12.17 -52.87
CA CYS A 181 -4.30 -11.48 -53.37
C CYS A 181 -4.09 -11.79 -54.86
N HIS A 182 -3.82 -10.74 -55.65
CA HIS A 182 -2.76 -10.65 -56.65
C HIS A 182 -2.22 -9.22 -56.61
#